data_AF-A0A7S4QK46-F1
#
_entry.id   AF-A0A7S4QK46-F1
#
_cell.length_a   1.000
_cell.length_b   1.000
_cell.length_c   1.000
_cell.angle_alpha   90.00
_cell.angle_beta   90.00
_cell.angle_gamma   90.00
#
_symmetry.space_group_name_H-M   'P 1'
#
loop_
_entity.id
_entity.type
_entity.pdbx_description
1 polymer ?
#
loop_
_entity_poly.entity_id
_entity_poly.type
_entity_poly.pdbx_seq_one_letter_code
_entity_poly.pdbx_strand_id
1 'polypeptide(L)'
;EGMFLRHIIDITKFVNKSSLLVDGDIKLYMEPPYHPGQVTSICKKKSNCTGQGGDHELAKDAGTIQFTAGWDWMQGIPDRNTGIWDKVDIIHTHQVRIEDSYIVRTIRIVTDST
;
A
#
# COMPACT_ATOMS: atom_id res chain seq x y z
N GLU A 1 9.02 -4.61 -2.21
CA GLU A 1 7.88 -3.97 -2.92
C GLU A 1 6.59 -4.41 -2.24
N GLY A 2 5.49 -3.68 -2.33
CA GLY A 2 4.23 -4.06 -1.67
C GLY A 2 3.35 -2.87 -1.31
N MET A 3 2.04 -3.09 -1.15
CA MET A 3 1.03 -2.04 -1.07
C MET A 3 1.22 -1.07 0.11
N PHE A 4 1.75 -1.57 1.24
CA PHE A 4 1.84 -0.82 2.50
C PHE A 4 3.13 -0.02 2.68
N LEU A 5 3.96 0.05 1.65
CA LEU A 5 5.22 0.79 1.69
C LEU A 5 5.04 2.18 1.07
N ARG A 6 5.65 3.18 1.72
CA ARG A 6 5.86 4.49 1.09
C ARG A 6 7.08 4.41 0.19
N HIS A 7 6.93 4.89 -1.04
CA HIS A 7 8.03 5.00 -1.99
C HIS A 7 8.39 6.48 -2.20
N ILE A 8 9.68 6.79 -2.13
CA ILE A 8 10.24 8.12 -2.39
C ILE A 8 11.28 7.98 -3.49
N ILE A 9 11.13 8.75 -4.56
CA ILE A 9 12.02 8.71 -5.72
C ILE A 9 12.55 10.12 -5.96
N ASP A 10 13.88 10.27 -6.04
CA ASP A 10 14.50 11.53 -6.43
C ASP A 10 14.39 11.74 -7.94
N ILE A 11 13.55 12.70 -8.33
CA ILE A 11 13.32 13.08 -9.73
C ILE A 11 14.03 14.38 -10.12
N THR A 12 14.89 14.94 -9.27
CA THR A 12 15.48 16.29 -9.45
C THR A 12 16.16 16.46 -10.81
N LYS A 13 16.87 15.43 -11.28
CA LYS A 13 17.56 15.46 -12.58
C LYS A 13 16.62 15.50 -13.79
N PHE A 14 15.35 15.18 -13.61
CA PHE A 14 14.33 15.14 -14.66
C PHE A 14 13.41 16.38 -14.65
N VAL A 15 13.51 17.24 -13.63
CA VAL A 15 12.69 18.44 -13.48
C VAL A 15 13.53 19.67 -13.85
N ASN A 16 13.05 20.48 -14.81
CA ASN A 16 13.71 21.73 -15.18
C ASN A 16 13.27 22.87 -14.24
N LYS A 17 14.22 23.66 -13.74
CA LYS A 17 13.99 24.71 -12.72
C LYS A 17 13.07 25.84 -13.21
N SER A 18 12.91 26.01 -14.53
CA SER A 18 12.09 27.07 -15.14
C SER A 18 10.62 26.69 -15.36
N SER A 19 10.25 25.42 -15.25
CA SER A 19 8.87 24.98 -15.34
C SER A 19 8.63 23.76 -14.44
N LEU A 20 7.87 23.97 -13.37
CA LEU A 20 7.17 22.87 -12.72
C LEU A 20 6.14 22.34 -13.74
N LEU A 21 6.58 21.37 -14.55
CA LEU A 21 5.73 20.52 -15.39
C LEU A 21 4.89 21.22 -16.47
N VAL A 22 5.36 22.32 -17.08
CA VAL A 22 4.54 22.97 -18.13
C VAL A 22 4.29 22.05 -19.33
N ASP A 23 5.11 21.00 -19.55
CA ASP A 23 4.94 19.98 -20.61
C ASP A 23 5.32 18.54 -20.20
N GLY A 24 5.42 18.23 -18.90
CA GLY A 24 5.97 16.95 -18.42
C GLY A 24 4.91 15.95 -17.92
N ASP A 25 4.84 14.75 -18.51
CA ASP A 25 4.00 13.65 -18.02
C ASP A 25 4.72 12.81 -16.95
N ILE A 26 4.04 12.53 -15.84
CA ILE A 26 4.42 11.43 -14.93
C ILE A 26 3.54 10.23 -15.26
N LYS A 27 4.17 9.11 -15.64
CA LYS A 27 3.47 7.86 -16.00
C LYS A 27 3.85 6.77 -15.02
N LEU A 28 2.84 6.08 -14.50
CA LEU A 28 3.01 4.90 -13.66
C LEU A 28 2.65 3.67 -14.50
N TYR A 29 3.56 2.70 -14.53
CA TYR A 29 3.29 1.38 -15.06
C TYR A 29 3.00 0.43 -13.90
N MET A 30 1.86 -0.27 -13.95
CA MET A 30 1.43 -1.20 -12.92
C MET A 30 1.29 -2.58 -13.55
N GLU A 31 2.02 -3.54 -12.99
CA GLU A 31 1.90 -4.95 -13.36
C GLU A 31 0.90 -5.65 -12.44
N PRO A 32 0.18 -6.69 -12.92
CA PRO A 32 -0.60 -7.55 -12.05
C PRO A 32 0.27 -8.20 -10.97
N PRO A 33 -0.30 -8.52 -9.79
CA PRO A 33 0.37 -9.35 -8.78
C PRO A 33 0.85 -10.68 -9.36
N TYR A 34 1.96 -11.21 -8.86
CA TYR A 34 2.52 -12.50 -9.30
C TYR A 34 1.60 -13.68 -8.95
N HIS A 35 0.90 -13.57 -7.83
CA HIS A 35 -0.07 -14.51 -7.30
C HIS A 35 -1.42 -13.77 -7.11
N PRO A 36 -2.18 -13.52 -8.20
CA PRO A 36 -3.43 -12.74 -8.12
C PRO A 36 -4.54 -13.41 -7.30
N GLY A 37 -4.39 -14.70 -6.99
CA GLY A 37 -5.44 -15.52 -6.41
C GLY A 37 -6.66 -15.63 -7.32
N GLN A 38 -7.77 -16.06 -6.73
CA GLN A 38 -9.03 -16.27 -7.39
C GLN A 38 -10.15 -15.57 -6.63
N VAL A 39 -10.94 -14.77 -7.35
CA VAL A 39 -12.16 -14.19 -6.81
C VAL A 39 -13.20 -15.30 -6.66
N THR A 40 -13.41 -15.76 -5.43
CA THR A 40 -14.52 -16.68 -5.16
C THR A 40 -15.79 -15.88 -4.90
N SER A 41 -16.78 -16.05 -5.78
CA SER A 41 -18.15 -15.65 -5.46
C SER A 41 -18.67 -16.50 -4.29
N ILE A 42 -19.47 -15.89 -3.40
CA ILE A 42 -20.17 -16.57 -2.30
C ILE A 42 -20.72 -17.91 -2.81
N CYS A 43 -20.31 -18.98 -2.13
CA CYS A 43 -20.52 -20.39 -2.46
C CYS A 43 -21.86 -20.70 -3.14
N LYS A 44 -21.84 -21.09 -4.43
CA LYS A 44 -22.97 -21.84 -5.04
C LYS A 44 -22.79 -23.36 -4.93
N LYS A 45 -21.56 -23.87 -4.73
CA LYS A 45 -21.26 -25.31 -4.52
C LYS A 45 -20.16 -25.48 -3.47
N LYS A 46 -20.34 -26.49 -2.63
CA LYS A 46 -19.88 -26.59 -1.23
C LYS A 46 -18.46 -27.12 -1.01
N SER A 47 -17.56 -27.11 -2.00
CA SER A 47 -16.27 -27.84 -1.86
C SER A 47 -14.98 -27.02 -1.98
N ASN A 48 -14.98 -25.87 -2.67
CA ASN A 48 -13.79 -25.01 -2.80
C ASN A 48 -14.11 -23.55 -2.46
N CYS A 49 -14.63 -23.32 -1.25
CA CYS A 49 -14.83 -21.95 -0.77
C CYS A 49 -13.58 -21.50 -0.02
N THR A 50 -12.98 -20.39 -0.43
CA THR A 50 -12.07 -19.60 0.43
C THR A 50 -12.92 -18.81 1.43
N GLY A 51 -13.65 -19.54 2.26
CA GLY A 51 -14.46 -18.99 3.35
C GLY A 51 -13.66 -19.00 4.64
N GLN A 52 -13.43 -17.79 5.18
CA GLN A 52 -12.48 -17.43 6.25
C GLN A 52 -11.01 -17.61 5.87
N GLY A 53 -10.28 -16.50 5.72
CA GLY A 53 -8.86 -16.51 5.35
C GLY A 53 -8.55 -15.81 4.02
N GLY A 54 -9.56 -15.55 3.19
CA GLY A 54 -9.37 -14.98 1.86
C GLY A 54 -8.65 -15.97 0.95
N ASP A 55 -8.13 -15.51 -0.18
CA ASP A 55 -7.27 -16.35 -1.01
C ASP A 55 -5.81 -16.23 -0.55
N HIS A 56 -5.25 -17.34 -0.06
CA HIS A 56 -3.87 -17.39 0.43
C HIS A 56 -2.83 -17.26 -0.68
N GLU A 57 -3.19 -17.44 -1.95
CA GLU A 57 -2.30 -17.11 -3.07
C GLU A 57 -2.02 -15.61 -3.09
N LEU A 58 -3.05 -14.79 -2.88
CA LEU A 58 -2.91 -13.33 -2.77
C LEU A 58 -1.99 -12.95 -1.59
N ALA A 59 -1.96 -13.74 -0.53
CA ALA A 59 -1.10 -13.51 0.65
C ALA A 59 0.39 -13.79 0.41
N LYS A 60 0.77 -14.47 -0.69
CA LYS A 60 2.17 -14.74 -1.03
C LYS A 60 2.87 -13.51 -1.59
N ASP A 61 2.12 -12.63 -2.23
CA ASP A 61 2.63 -11.38 -2.74
C ASP A 61 2.80 -10.37 -1.60
N ALA A 62 3.81 -9.52 -1.77
CA ALA A 62 4.24 -8.65 -0.70
C ALA A 62 3.12 -7.67 -0.28
N GLY A 63 2.70 -7.80 0.98
CA GLY A 63 1.84 -6.87 1.70
C GLY A 63 0.67 -6.33 0.88
N THR A 64 -0.28 -7.19 0.51
CA THR A 64 -1.54 -6.80 -0.13
C THR A 64 -2.73 -6.98 0.82
N ILE A 65 -3.85 -6.32 0.53
CA ILE A 65 -5.08 -6.46 1.30
C ILE A 65 -5.78 -7.77 0.90
N GLN A 66 -5.62 -8.82 1.71
CA GLN A 66 -6.10 -10.18 1.39
C GLN A 66 -7.63 -10.29 1.22
N PHE A 67 -8.41 -9.46 1.93
CA PHE A 67 -9.87 -9.58 1.89
C PHE A 67 -10.49 -9.19 0.53
N THR A 68 -9.72 -8.65 -0.41
CA THR A 68 -10.26 -8.21 -1.71
C THR A 68 -10.48 -9.34 -2.71
N ALA A 69 -9.87 -10.49 -2.50
CA ALA A 69 -10.27 -11.74 -3.16
C ALA A 69 -11.63 -12.27 -2.65
N GLY A 70 -12.13 -11.74 -1.54
CA GLY A 70 -13.34 -12.15 -0.86
C GLY A 70 -13.08 -12.52 0.60
N TRP A 71 -14.10 -12.37 1.44
CA TRP A 71 -14.10 -12.77 2.83
C TRP A 71 -15.53 -13.16 3.27
N ASP A 72 -15.70 -13.71 4.48
CA ASP A 72 -17.03 -14.09 4.98
C ASP A 72 -18.02 -12.91 5.11
N TRP A 73 -17.52 -11.68 5.15
CA TRP A 73 -18.29 -10.43 5.18
C TRP A 73 -18.16 -9.55 3.91
N MET A 74 -17.44 -9.98 2.88
CA MET A 74 -17.28 -9.19 1.65
C MET A 74 -17.10 -10.06 0.41
N GLN A 75 -17.84 -9.74 -0.65
CA GLN A 75 -17.62 -10.38 -1.95
C GLN A 75 -16.34 -9.84 -2.61
N GLY A 76 -15.53 -10.73 -3.17
CA GLY A 76 -14.39 -10.34 -3.99
C GLY A 76 -14.84 -9.76 -5.34
N ILE A 77 -14.04 -8.84 -5.90
CA ILE A 77 -14.29 -8.22 -7.20
C ILE A 77 -13.02 -8.42 -8.05
N PRO A 78 -13.12 -8.90 -9.30
CA PRO A 78 -11.97 -9.00 -10.20
C PRO A 78 -11.25 -7.66 -10.37
N ASP A 79 -9.91 -7.70 -10.47
CA ASP A 79 -9.03 -6.54 -10.62
C ASP A 79 -9.15 -5.45 -9.54
N ARG A 80 -9.76 -5.78 -8.39
CA ARG A 80 -9.82 -4.89 -7.24
C ARG A 80 -8.41 -4.70 -6.64
N ASN A 81 -8.06 -3.44 -6.32
CA ASN A 81 -6.82 -2.98 -5.70
C ASN A 81 -5.60 -2.76 -6.61
N THR A 82 -5.72 -2.87 -7.92
CA THR A 82 -4.64 -2.38 -8.81
C THR A 82 -4.80 -0.89 -9.00
N GLY A 83 -3.91 -0.09 -8.39
CA GLY A 83 -4.01 1.36 -8.48
C GLY A 83 -3.12 2.12 -7.50
N ILE A 84 -3.10 3.44 -7.70
CA ILE A 84 -2.62 4.39 -6.69
C ILE A 84 -3.74 4.52 -5.65
N TRP A 85 -3.51 3.99 -4.45
CA TRP A 85 -4.52 3.91 -3.40
C TRP A 85 -4.33 4.94 -2.27
N ASP A 86 -3.16 5.59 -2.22
CA ASP A 86 -2.83 6.68 -1.29
C ASP A 86 -2.26 7.88 -2.05
N LYS A 87 -2.00 8.97 -1.34
CA LYS A 87 -1.56 10.26 -1.87
C LYS A 87 -0.24 10.17 -2.63
N VAL A 88 -0.15 10.91 -3.73
CA VAL A 88 1.09 11.18 -4.46
C VAL A 88 1.44 12.65 -4.30
N ASP A 89 2.64 12.92 -3.79
CA ASP A 89 3.15 14.26 -3.54
C ASP A 89 4.44 14.53 -4.33
N ILE A 90 4.55 15.72 -4.88
CA ILE A 90 5.83 16.26 -5.38
C ILE A 90 6.37 17.20 -4.32
N ILE A 91 7.54 16.86 -3.77
CA ILE A 91 8.15 17.60 -2.67
C ILE A 91 9.41 18.30 -3.17
N HIS A 92 9.39 19.63 -3.18
CA HIS A 92 10.58 20.44 -3.40
C HIS A 92 11.28 20.68 -2.06
N THR A 93 12.54 20.26 -1.96
CA THR A 93 13.36 20.42 -0.76
C THR A 93 14.46 21.46 -0.99
N HIS A 94 14.97 22.03 0.10
CA HIS A 94 16.12 22.94 0.06
C HIS A 94 17.37 22.21 0.57
N GLN A 95 18.24 22.87 1.32
CA GLN A 95 19.51 22.28 1.80
C GLN A 95 19.31 21.07 2.74
N VAL A 96 18.18 20.99 3.45
CA VAL A 96 17.91 19.95 4.43
C VAL A 96 16.47 19.46 4.30
N ARG A 97 16.27 18.14 4.44
CA ARG A 97 14.98 17.47 4.61
C ARG A 97 15.00 16.65 5.90
N ILE A 98 13.95 16.77 6.72
CA ILE A 98 13.73 15.92 7.89
C ILE A 98 12.82 14.77 7.48
N GLU A 99 13.22 13.55 7.77
CA GLU A 99 12.46 12.33 7.47
C GLU A 99 12.24 11.53 8.75
N ASP A 100 11.14 10.77 8.80
CA ASP A 100 10.83 9.78 9.85
C ASP A 100 11.01 10.28 11.29
N SER A 101 10.46 11.46 11.58
CA SER A 101 10.52 12.01 12.94
C SER A 101 9.78 11.09 13.92
N TYR A 102 10.47 10.70 14.98
CA TYR A 102 9.96 9.77 15.98
C TYR A 102 9.98 10.41 17.36
N ILE A 103 8.78 10.59 17.94
CA ILE A 103 8.62 11.15 19.29
C ILE A 103 8.43 10.01 20.27
N VAL A 104 9.37 9.85 21.20
CA VAL A 104 9.27 8.87 22.29
C VAL A 104 8.80 9.56 23.55
N ARG A 105 7.68 9.07 24.10
CA ARG A 105 7.23 9.50 25.43
C ARG A 105 7.92 8.65 26.48
N THR A 106 8.75 9.29 27.31
CA THR A 106 9.28 8.65 28.51
C THR A 106 8.35 8.94 29.69
N ILE A 107 7.86 7.90 30.34
CA ILE A 107 7.05 8.01 31.56
C ILE A 107 7.91 7.57 32.73
N ARG A 108 8.03 8.42 33.75
CA ARG A 108 8.66 8.04 35.01
C ARG A 108 7.57 7.56 35.97
N ILE A 109 7.60 6.27 36.31
CA ILE A 109 6.76 5.74 37.38
C ILE A 109 7.49 6.00 38.69
N VAL A 110 6.89 6.81 39.56
CA VAL A 110 7.34 7.00 40.94
C VAL A 110 6.43 6.14 41.80
N THR A 111 7.00 5.13 42.45
CA THR A 111 6.31 4.36 43.49
C THR A 111 6.72 4.91 44.84
N ASP A 112 5.75 5.34 45.64
CA ASP A 112 6.01 5.74 47.03
C ASP A 112 6.48 4.51 47.82
N SER A 113 7.63 4.64 48.48
CA SER A 113 8.09 3.67 49.46
C SER A 113 7.28 3.83 50.76
N THR A 114 6.39 2.89 51.03
CA THR A 114 5.79 2.68 52.36
C THR A 114 6.83 2.23 53.37
#